data_AF-A0A3S4I2M2-F1
#
_entry.id   AF-A0A3S4I2M2-F1
#
_cell.length_a   1.000
_cell.length_b   1.000
_cell.length_c   1.000
_cell.angle_alpha   90.00
_cell.angle_beta   90.00
_cell.angle_gamma   90.00
#
_symmetry.space_group_name_H-M   'P 1'
#
loop_
_entity.id
_entity.type
_entity.pdbx_description
1 polymer ?
#
loop_
_entity_poly.entity_id
_entity_poly.type
_entity_poly.pdbx_seq_one_letter_code
_entity_poly.pdbx_strand_id
1 'polypeptide(L)'
;MCRIWASWKLDIPPIELHASTQCDIRSVEKAKFLADVGFTQIVLARELSLSQIQAIHQATDATIEFFIHGALCVAYSGQCYISHAQTGRSANRGDCSQACRLPYTLKDDQGRVVSYEKHLLSMKDNDQTANLGALIDAGVRSFKIEGRYKDMSYVKNITAHYRQMLDAIIEERGDLARASAGRTEHFFIPSTDKTFHRGSTDYFVNARKGDIGAFDSPKFIGLPVGEVVKVAKDHLDVEVTEPLSNGDGLNVLIKREVVGFRANTVEKTGQNRYRVWPNEMPSDLHKVRPHHPLNRNLDHNWQQALTKNLQRTPGGGGYRVRRLAGTANSDADQRRGRERHPYAGGTV
;
A
#
# COMPACT_ATOMS: atom_id res chain seq x y z
N MET A 1 5.22 18.36 17.84
CA MET A 1 4.98 19.82 17.85
C MET A 1 4.59 20.23 16.44
N CYS A 2 3.29 20.14 16.11
CA CYS A 2 2.78 20.42 14.76
C CYS A 2 3.05 21.91 14.45
N ARG A 3 3.75 22.20 13.34
CA ARG A 3 4.26 23.54 12.94
C ARG A 3 3.17 24.58 12.61
N ILE A 4 1.95 24.42 13.10
CA ILE A 4 0.78 25.23 12.73
C ILE A 4 0.71 26.55 13.50
N TRP A 5 1.29 26.65 14.69
CA TRP A 5 1.26 27.90 15.49
C TRP A 5 1.90 29.12 14.79
N ALA A 6 2.77 28.91 13.79
CA ALA A 6 3.38 30.00 13.03
C ALA A 6 2.48 30.56 11.90
N SER A 7 1.40 29.88 11.53
CA SER A 7 0.54 30.29 10.42
C SER A 7 -0.45 31.41 10.79
N TRP A 8 -0.72 31.60 12.08
CA TRP A 8 -1.74 32.55 12.58
C TRP A 8 -1.28 34.01 12.56
N LYS A 9 -0.04 34.29 12.14
CA LYS A 9 0.53 35.65 11.98
C LYS A 9 0.86 36.00 10.53
N LEU A 10 0.53 35.15 9.57
CA LEU A 10 0.77 35.40 8.15
C LEU A 10 -0.54 35.82 7.50
N ASP A 11 -0.49 36.89 6.72
CA ASP A 11 -1.59 37.36 5.86
C ASP A 11 -1.74 36.41 4.66
N ILE A 12 -2.13 35.17 4.95
CA ILE A 12 -2.43 34.15 3.96
C ILE A 12 -3.94 34.05 3.78
N PRO A 13 -4.43 33.81 2.55
CA PRO A 13 -5.85 33.55 2.33
C PRO A 13 -6.31 32.34 3.16
N PRO A 14 -7.62 32.22 3.46
CA PRO A 14 -8.14 31.05 4.14
C PRO A 14 -7.70 29.77 3.43
N ILE A 15 -6.91 28.95 4.13
CA ILE A 15 -6.46 27.64 3.66
C ILE A 15 -7.02 26.57 4.60
N GLU A 16 -7.42 25.44 4.04
CA GLU A 16 -7.82 24.29 4.85
C GLU A 16 -6.60 23.72 5.60
N LEU A 17 -6.76 23.51 6.89
CA LEU A 17 -5.72 22.97 7.75
C LEU A 17 -6.00 21.50 8.03
N HIS A 18 -5.11 20.63 7.57
CA HIS A 18 -5.25 19.18 7.73
C HIS A 18 -4.24 18.63 8.74
N ALA A 19 -4.71 17.95 9.79
CA ALA A 19 -3.85 17.35 10.80
C ALA A 19 -3.41 15.97 10.32
N SER A 20 -2.19 15.87 9.81
CA SER A 20 -1.65 14.60 9.30
C SER A 20 -1.43 13.54 10.39
N THR A 21 -1.13 12.31 9.96
CA THR A 21 -0.72 11.20 10.85
C THR A 21 0.42 11.52 11.79
N GLN A 22 1.28 12.50 11.49
CA GLN A 22 2.35 12.93 12.39
C GLN A 22 1.84 13.57 13.68
N CYS A 23 0.58 14.01 13.71
CA CYS A 23 -0.03 14.49 14.93
C CYS A 23 -0.55 13.35 15.82
N ASP A 24 -0.45 12.05 15.45
CA ASP A 24 -0.77 10.88 16.32
C ASP A 24 -2.14 10.99 17.03
N ILE A 25 -3.22 11.08 16.24
CA ILE A 25 -4.57 11.34 16.76
C ILE A 25 -5.22 10.01 17.14
N ARG A 26 -5.25 9.72 18.45
CA ARG A 26 -5.76 8.45 19.03
C ARG A 26 -6.84 8.61 20.09
N SER A 27 -7.10 9.84 20.54
CA SER A 27 -8.08 10.11 21.60
C SER A 27 -9.05 11.21 21.19
N VAL A 28 -10.20 11.21 21.86
CA VAL A 28 -11.27 12.19 21.65
C VAL A 28 -10.77 13.59 21.98
N GLU A 29 -10.05 13.75 23.09
CA GLU A 29 -9.56 15.04 23.57
C GLU A 29 -8.62 15.69 22.56
N LYS A 30 -7.76 14.87 21.93
CA LYS A 30 -6.79 15.34 20.95
C LYS A 30 -7.44 15.69 19.61
N ALA A 31 -8.41 14.90 19.15
CA ALA A 31 -9.18 15.21 17.96
C ALA A 31 -9.96 16.51 18.13
N LYS A 32 -10.67 16.65 19.26
CA LYS A 32 -11.40 17.86 19.63
C LYS A 32 -10.49 19.09 19.70
N PHE A 33 -9.37 18.99 20.42
CA PHE A 33 -8.40 20.07 20.49
C PHE A 33 -7.94 20.53 19.10
N LEU A 34 -7.62 19.60 18.19
CA LEU A 34 -7.19 19.94 16.84
C LEU A 34 -8.31 20.63 16.04
N ALA A 35 -9.56 20.18 16.18
CA ALA A 35 -10.70 20.85 15.55
C ALA A 35 -10.91 22.26 16.13
N ASP A 36 -10.87 22.42 17.45
CA ASP A 36 -11.06 23.69 18.16
C ASP A 36 -9.98 24.72 17.78
N VAL A 37 -8.76 24.28 17.45
CA VAL A 37 -7.67 25.15 16.95
C VAL A 37 -7.64 25.27 15.41
N GLY A 38 -8.75 24.96 14.74
CA GLY A 38 -8.99 25.33 13.34
C GLY A 38 -8.61 24.29 12.28
N PHE A 39 -8.33 23.03 12.65
CA PHE A 39 -8.16 21.97 11.65
C PHE A 39 -9.50 21.47 11.13
N THR A 40 -9.70 21.52 9.82
CA THR A 40 -10.95 21.12 9.14
C THR A 40 -10.97 19.63 8.77
N GLN A 41 -9.80 18.99 8.69
CA GLN A 41 -9.67 17.55 8.45
C GLN A 41 -8.58 16.95 9.35
N ILE A 42 -8.86 15.80 9.92
CA ILE A 42 -7.95 15.10 10.84
C ILE A 42 -7.71 13.67 10.37
N VAL A 43 -6.44 13.27 10.30
CA VAL A 43 -6.06 11.90 9.93
C VAL A 43 -5.86 11.09 11.20
N LEU A 44 -6.76 10.16 11.45
CA LEU A 44 -6.69 9.32 12.64
C LEU A 44 -5.58 8.26 12.51
N ALA A 45 -5.08 7.84 13.67
CA ALA A 45 -4.10 6.77 13.74
C ALA A 45 -4.72 5.43 13.31
N ARG A 46 -3.92 4.59 12.64
CA ARG A 46 -4.38 3.31 12.05
C ARG A 46 -4.74 2.26 13.10
N GLU A 47 -4.25 2.46 14.32
CA GLU A 47 -4.39 1.57 15.47
C GLU A 47 -5.69 1.74 16.27
N LEU A 48 -6.70 2.42 15.71
CA LEU A 48 -8.01 2.62 16.33
C LEU A 48 -9.05 1.58 15.88
N SER A 49 -9.93 1.22 16.81
CA SER A 49 -11.14 0.43 16.54
C SER A 49 -12.29 1.30 16.05
N LEU A 50 -13.32 0.68 15.44
CA LEU A 50 -14.51 1.37 14.96
C LEU A 50 -15.22 2.18 16.06
N SER A 51 -15.33 1.64 17.27
CA SER A 51 -15.97 2.34 18.39
C SER A 51 -15.17 3.58 18.83
N GLN A 52 -13.84 3.53 18.77
CA GLN A 52 -12.99 4.68 19.05
C GLN A 52 -13.10 5.75 17.95
N ILE A 53 -13.18 5.34 16.69
CA ILE A 53 -13.40 6.25 15.56
C ILE A 53 -14.75 6.95 15.71
N GLN A 54 -15.81 6.20 16.05
CA GLN A 54 -17.15 6.74 16.28
C GLN A 54 -17.20 7.71 17.46
N ALA A 55 -16.54 7.39 18.57
CA ALA A 55 -16.44 8.30 19.72
C ALA A 55 -15.73 9.61 19.36
N ILE A 56 -14.70 9.55 18.51
CA ILE A 56 -14.04 10.76 17.98
C ILE A 56 -15.01 11.53 17.08
N HIS A 57 -15.70 10.87 16.15
CA HIS A 57 -16.66 11.51 15.26
C HIS A 57 -17.74 12.28 16.01
N GLN A 58 -18.28 11.73 17.10
CA GLN A 58 -19.31 12.38 17.91
C GLN A 58 -18.82 13.64 18.65
N ALA A 59 -17.51 13.85 18.76
CA ALA A 59 -16.91 14.91 19.55
C ALA A 59 -16.30 16.05 18.71
N THR A 60 -16.32 15.95 17.37
CA THR A 60 -15.72 16.94 16.47
C THR A 60 -16.46 17.01 15.13
N ASP A 61 -16.58 18.23 14.59
CA ASP A 61 -17.09 18.47 13.23
C ASP A 61 -16.02 18.34 12.14
N ALA A 62 -14.74 18.24 12.52
CA ALA A 62 -13.65 18.02 11.55
C ALA A 62 -13.84 16.72 10.76
N THR A 63 -13.56 16.77 9.46
CA THR A 63 -13.62 15.61 8.57
C THR A 63 -12.62 14.56 9.00
N ILE A 64 -13.08 13.33 9.22
CA ILE A 64 -12.22 12.20 9.58
C ILE A 64 -11.66 11.53 8.33
N GLU A 65 -10.32 11.46 8.26
CA GLU A 65 -9.57 10.67 7.29
C GLU A 65 -8.96 9.43 7.96
N PHE A 66 -9.07 8.26 7.32
CA PHE A 66 -8.54 7.00 7.84
C PHE A 66 -7.82 6.19 6.76
N PHE A 67 -6.74 5.48 7.12
CA PHE A 67 -6.03 4.61 6.18
C PHE A 67 -6.80 3.30 5.98
N ILE A 68 -7.04 2.96 4.71
CA ILE A 68 -7.75 1.74 4.34
C ILE A 68 -6.88 0.71 3.64
N HIS A 69 -5.71 1.11 3.11
CA HIS A 69 -4.88 0.18 2.35
C HIS A 69 -3.37 0.47 2.40
N GLY A 70 -2.57 -0.58 2.29
CA GLY A 70 -1.12 -0.53 2.11
C GLY A 70 -0.32 -0.71 3.40
N ALA A 71 0.98 -0.44 3.37
CA ALA A 71 1.90 -0.92 4.41
C ALA A 71 1.53 -0.46 5.84
N LEU A 72 1.29 -1.42 6.75
CA LEU A 72 1.19 -1.15 8.19
C LEU A 72 2.57 -0.96 8.83
N CYS A 73 2.64 -0.03 9.77
CA CYS A 73 3.82 0.22 10.57
C CYS A 73 3.74 -0.57 11.87
N VAL A 74 4.88 -1.15 12.28
CA VAL A 74 5.04 -1.79 13.60
C VAL A 74 5.04 -0.78 14.75
N ALA A 75 5.39 0.47 14.45
CA ALA A 75 5.31 1.58 15.39
C ALA A 75 3.95 2.29 15.29
N TYR A 76 3.57 2.96 16.38
CA TYR A 76 2.39 3.83 16.40
C TYR A 76 2.49 4.96 15.37
N SER A 77 1.33 5.38 14.87
CA SER A 77 1.22 6.31 13.74
C SER A 77 1.98 7.61 14.01
N GLY A 78 3.01 7.88 13.19
CA GLY A 78 3.85 9.08 13.34
C GLY A 78 4.89 9.03 14.48
N GLN A 79 5.09 7.88 15.13
CA GLN A 79 5.98 7.72 16.29
C GLN A 79 7.04 6.63 16.06
N CYS A 80 7.82 6.74 14.97
CA CYS A 80 8.87 5.77 14.64
C CYS A 80 10.28 6.34 14.82
N TYR A 81 11.00 5.86 15.84
CA TYR A 81 12.36 6.32 16.18
C TYR A 81 13.48 5.35 15.77
N ILE A 82 13.15 4.07 15.54
CA ILE A 82 14.15 3.03 15.21
C ILE A 82 14.99 3.40 13.98
N SER A 83 14.35 3.96 12.95
CA SER A 83 15.04 4.38 11.73
C SER A 83 16.12 5.41 12.02
N HIS A 84 15.82 6.39 12.88
CA HIS A 84 16.76 7.45 13.21
C HIS A 84 17.88 6.92 14.10
N ALA A 85 17.55 6.11 15.11
CA ALA A 85 18.52 5.53 16.02
C ALA A 85 19.57 4.65 15.29
N GLN A 86 19.15 3.88 14.28
CA GLN A 86 20.04 2.96 13.58
C GLN A 86 20.79 3.58 12.40
N THR A 87 20.17 4.54 11.69
CA THR A 87 20.69 5.01 10.39
C THR A 87 20.84 6.53 10.29
N GLY A 88 20.43 7.28 11.30
CA GLY A 88 20.29 8.74 11.25
C GLY A 88 19.07 9.23 10.46
N ARG A 89 18.42 8.38 9.65
CA ARG A 89 17.27 8.74 8.80
C ARG A 89 15.96 8.76 9.57
N SER A 90 15.21 9.87 9.52
CA SER A 90 13.98 10.05 10.31
C SER A 90 12.73 9.64 9.53
N ALA A 91 12.09 8.55 9.96
CA ALA A 91 10.81 8.10 9.41
C ALA A 91 9.70 9.16 9.59
N ASN A 92 9.70 9.87 10.72
CA ASN A 92 8.75 10.96 11.04
C ASN A 92 8.97 12.22 10.19
N ARG A 93 10.05 12.31 9.42
CA ARG A 93 10.33 13.38 8.46
C ARG A 93 10.26 12.91 7.01
N GLY A 94 9.63 11.77 6.76
CA GLY A 94 9.50 11.24 5.42
C GLY A 94 10.79 10.61 4.89
N ASP A 95 11.72 10.18 5.74
CA ASP A 95 12.95 9.47 5.34
C ASP A 95 13.09 8.14 6.11
N CYS A 96 12.16 7.21 5.87
CA CYS A 96 12.14 5.91 6.52
C CYS A 96 13.17 4.97 5.89
N SER A 97 14.02 4.35 6.72
CA SER A 97 14.99 3.33 6.31
C SER A 97 14.38 1.93 6.10
N GLN A 98 13.13 1.73 6.51
CA GLN A 98 12.48 0.41 6.58
C GLN A 98 13.23 -0.61 7.45
N ALA A 99 13.87 -0.17 8.54
CA ALA A 99 14.54 -1.05 9.51
C ALA A 99 13.67 -2.21 10.01
N CYS A 100 12.35 -2.01 10.15
CA CYS A 100 11.42 -3.06 10.55
C CYS A 100 11.29 -4.21 9.53
N ARG A 101 11.81 -4.05 8.31
CA ARG A 101 11.79 -5.06 7.24
C ARG A 101 13.10 -5.85 7.15
N LEU A 102 14.11 -5.52 7.95
CA LEU A 102 15.36 -6.29 8.00
C LEU A 102 15.19 -7.62 8.76
N PRO A 103 16.04 -8.62 8.50
CA PRO A 103 16.06 -9.84 9.30
C PRO A 103 16.71 -9.58 10.67
N TYR A 104 16.19 -10.25 11.70
CA TYR A 104 16.63 -10.16 13.10
C TYR A 104 16.73 -11.56 13.72
N THR A 105 17.70 -11.74 14.61
CA THR A 105 17.82 -12.94 15.45
C THR A 105 17.36 -12.59 16.87
N LEU A 106 16.24 -13.18 17.30
CA LEU A 106 15.70 -13.05 18.65
C LEU A 106 16.40 -14.02 19.59
N LYS A 107 16.90 -13.50 20.71
CA LYS A 107 17.47 -14.26 21.80
C LYS A 107 16.66 -14.04 23.07
N ASP A 108 16.58 -15.05 23.92
CA ASP A 108 16.00 -14.90 25.26
C ASP A 108 17.02 -14.26 26.25
N ASP A 109 16.61 -14.12 27.50
CA ASP A 109 17.41 -13.58 28.60
C ASP A 109 18.66 -14.41 28.92
N GLN A 110 18.65 -15.70 28.58
CA GLN A 110 19.80 -16.62 28.70
C GLN A 110 20.69 -16.63 27.45
N GLY A 111 20.37 -15.82 26.42
CA GLY A 111 21.12 -15.73 25.18
C GLY A 111 20.84 -16.85 24.18
N ARG A 112 19.87 -17.73 24.45
CA ARG A 112 19.47 -18.82 23.53
C ARG A 112 18.68 -18.24 22.36
N VAL A 113 18.92 -18.75 21.16
CA VAL A 113 18.23 -18.28 19.95
C VAL A 113 16.79 -18.83 19.93
N VAL A 114 15.82 -17.92 20.02
CA VAL A 114 14.38 -18.21 19.90
C VAL A 114 13.94 -18.16 18.44
N SER A 115 14.50 -17.21 17.68
CA SER A 115 14.23 -17.07 16.25
C SER A 115 15.48 -16.58 15.54
N TYR A 116 15.83 -17.19 14.41
CA TYR A 116 17.05 -16.87 13.66
C TYR A 116 16.70 -16.21 12.33
N GLU A 117 17.32 -15.05 12.06
CA GLU A 117 17.23 -14.30 10.79
C GLU A 117 15.80 -14.14 10.23
N LYS A 118 14.84 -13.82 11.09
CA LYS A 118 13.44 -13.59 10.71
C LYS A 118 13.09 -12.10 10.62
N HIS A 119 12.09 -11.76 9.82
CA HIS A 119 11.59 -10.40 9.69
C HIS A 119 10.59 -10.06 10.81
N LEU A 120 11.02 -10.19 12.06
CA LEU A 120 10.16 -10.19 13.26
C LEU A 120 9.35 -8.90 13.48
N LEU A 121 9.76 -7.80 12.86
CA LEU A 121 9.10 -6.49 12.95
C LEU A 121 8.30 -6.14 11.68
N SER A 122 8.27 -7.04 10.71
CA SER A 122 7.58 -6.86 9.44
C SER A 122 6.11 -7.21 9.59
N MET A 123 5.22 -6.24 9.37
CA MET A 123 3.77 -6.45 9.38
C MET A 123 3.22 -6.73 7.98
N LYS A 124 2.09 -7.44 7.92
CA LYS A 124 1.24 -7.49 6.72
C LYS A 124 0.75 -6.09 6.34
N ASP A 125 0.32 -5.93 5.09
CA ASP A 125 -0.26 -4.66 4.63
C ASP A 125 -1.72 -4.55 5.11
N ASN A 126 -2.19 -3.33 5.34
CA ASN A 126 -3.58 -3.03 5.71
C ASN A 126 -4.48 -3.30 4.51
N ASP A 127 -5.62 -3.94 4.74
CA ASP A 127 -6.70 -4.04 3.77
C ASP A 127 -8.05 -3.93 4.49
N GLN A 128 -8.76 -2.84 4.23
CA GLN A 128 -10.07 -2.55 4.82
C GLN A 128 -11.22 -2.72 3.83
N THR A 129 -11.01 -3.48 2.74
CA THR A 129 -12.05 -3.72 1.71
C THR A 129 -13.36 -4.20 2.32
N ALA A 130 -13.31 -5.14 3.28
CA ALA A 130 -14.49 -5.70 3.94
C ALA A 130 -15.14 -4.76 4.98
N ASN A 131 -14.49 -3.65 5.35
CA ASN A 131 -14.90 -2.80 6.47
C ASN A 131 -15.33 -1.39 6.03
N LEU A 132 -15.45 -1.13 4.73
CA LEU A 132 -15.76 0.22 4.22
C LEU A 132 -17.09 0.75 4.76
N GLY A 133 -18.17 -0.04 4.72
CA GLY A 133 -19.47 0.35 5.27
C GLY A 133 -19.39 0.71 6.76
N ALA A 134 -18.77 -0.16 7.55
CA ALA A 134 -18.59 0.07 8.99
C ALA A 134 -17.74 1.31 9.29
N LEU A 135 -16.71 1.58 8.49
CA LEU A 135 -15.89 2.80 8.62
C LEU A 135 -16.70 4.06 8.28
N ILE A 136 -17.56 4.01 7.25
CA ILE A 136 -18.48 5.11 6.90
C ILE A 136 -19.43 5.37 8.07
N ASP A 137 -20.01 4.32 8.64
CA ASP A 137 -20.95 4.40 9.78
C ASP A 137 -20.26 4.93 11.05
N ALA A 138 -18.97 4.60 11.24
CA ALA A 138 -18.16 5.15 12.32
C ALA A 138 -17.79 6.64 12.10
N GLY A 139 -18.12 7.24 10.96
CA GLY A 139 -17.91 8.66 10.68
C GLY A 139 -16.73 9.00 9.77
N VAL A 140 -16.04 8.01 9.19
CA VAL A 140 -14.98 8.27 8.22
C VAL A 140 -15.58 8.84 6.93
N ARG A 141 -14.99 9.92 6.41
CA ARG A 141 -15.44 10.59 5.17
C ARG A 141 -14.34 10.76 4.13
N SER A 142 -13.08 10.54 4.51
CA SER A 142 -11.95 10.51 3.58
C SER A 142 -11.14 9.23 3.77
N PHE A 143 -10.87 8.53 2.68
CA PHE A 143 -10.19 7.24 2.69
C PHE A 143 -8.79 7.34 2.11
N LYS A 144 -7.79 6.98 2.92
CA LYS A 144 -6.38 7.14 2.55
C LYS A 144 -5.73 5.82 2.16
N ILE A 145 -4.99 5.84 1.06
CA ILE A 145 -4.17 4.72 0.58
C ILE A 145 -2.69 5.04 0.81
N GLU A 146 -1.93 4.11 1.38
CA GLU A 146 -0.48 4.23 1.50
C GLU A 146 0.20 3.94 0.14
N GLY A 147 0.65 5.00 -0.52
CA GLY A 147 1.29 4.97 -1.84
C GLY A 147 2.79 5.24 -1.85
N ARG A 148 3.43 5.47 -0.68
CA ARG A 148 4.85 5.83 -0.65
C ARG A 148 5.72 4.69 -1.20
N TYR A 149 6.59 5.00 -2.16
CA TYR A 149 7.45 4.04 -2.87
C TYR A 149 6.68 3.00 -3.70
N LYS A 150 5.39 3.23 -3.98
CA LYS A 150 4.60 2.36 -4.85
C LYS A 150 4.66 2.87 -6.29
N ASP A 151 4.56 1.94 -7.23
CA ASP A 151 4.58 2.24 -8.65
C ASP A 151 3.18 2.64 -9.15
N MET A 152 3.11 3.04 -10.43
CA MET A 152 1.84 3.43 -11.05
C MET A 152 0.84 2.27 -11.14
N SER A 153 1.33 1.02 -11.26
CA SER A 153 0.47 -0.16 -11.36
C SER A 153 -0.31 -0.36 -10.05
N TYR A 154 0.36 -0.28 -8.91
CA TYR A 154 -0.25 -0.28 -7.58
C TYR A 154 -1.25 0.86 -7.41
N VAL A 155 -0.85 2.10 -7.73
CA VAL A 155 -1.72 3.26 -7.52
C VAL A 155 -3.01 3.14 -8.35
N LYS A 156 -2.92 2.78 -9.64
CA LYS A 156 -4.10 2.60 -10.49
C LYS A 156 -5.01 1.49 -9.98
N ASN A 157 -4.43 0.34 -9.63
CA ASN A 157 -5.18 -0.83 -9.19
C ASN A 157 -5.93 -0.57 -7.88
N ILE A 158 -5.23 -0.12 -6.83
CA ILE A 158 -5.82 0.05 -5.50
C ILE A 158 -6.84 1.20 -5.51
N THR A 159 -6.56 2.29 -6.24
CA THR A 159 -7.51 3.39 -6.39
C THR A 159 -8.79 2.91 -7.10
N ALA A 160 -8.66 2.16 -8.20
CA ALA A 160 -9.80 1.63 -8.94
C ALA A 160 -10.63 0.66 -8.09
N HIS A 161 -9.97 -0.23 -7.34
CA HIS A 161 -10.62 -1.17 -6.41
C HIS A 161 -11.52 -0.43 -5.43
N TYR A 162 -10.97 0.50 -4.65
CA TYR A 162 -11.75 1.22 -3.64
C TYR A 162 -12.78 2.18 -4.26
N ARG A 163 -12.51 2.74 -5.44
CA ARG A 163 -13.49 3.59 -6.12
C ARG A 163 -14.72 2.80 -6.54
N GLN A 164 -14.55 1.58 -7.08
CA GLN A 164 -15.68 0.70 -7.41
C GLN A 164 -16.50 0.35 -6.17
N MET A 165 -15.83 -0.03 -5.07
CA MET A 165 -16.50 -0.38 -3.82
C MET A 165 -17.27 0.82 -3.24
N LEU A 166 -16.65 2.00 -3.18
CA LEU A 166 -17.27 3.21 -2.64
C LEU A 166 -18.40 3.74 -3.53
N ASP A 167 -18.27 3.63 -4.87
CA ASP A 167 -19.35 3.99 -5.80
C ASP A 167 -20.57 3.09 -5.60
N ALA A 168 -20.37 1.78 -5.48
CA ALA A 168 -21.45 0.85 -5.18
C ALA A 168 -22.15 1.17 -3.84
N ILE A 169 -21.38 1.48 -2.79
CA ILE A 169 -21.95 1.89 -1.49
C ILE A 169 -22.76 3.18 -1.63
N ILE A 170 -22.27 4.19 -2.35
CA ILE A 170 -22.99 5.46 -2.56
C ILE A 170 -24.27 5.25 -3.38
N GLU A 171 -24.26 4.36 -4.36
CA GLU A 171 -25.45 4.05 -5.16
C GLU A 171 -26.51 3.28 -4.36
N GLU A 172 -26.07 2.38 -3.46
CA GLU A 172 -26.95 1.66 -2.53
C GLU A 172 -27.51 2.58 -1.43
N ARG A 173 -26.71 3.55 -0.97
CA ARG A 173 -27.02 4.43 0.15
C ARG A 173 -27.49 5.82 -0.30
N GLY A 174 -28.79 6.08 -0.16
CA GLY A 174 -29.38 7.39 -0.48
C GLY A 174 -28.95 8.55 0.43
N ASP A 175 -28.24 8.29 1.54
CA ASP A 175 -27.73 9.31 2.48
C ASP A 175 -26.33 9.82 2.13
N LEU A 176 -25.69 9.29 1.09
CA LEU A 176 -24.32 9.65 0.70
C LEU A 176 -24.28 10.38 -0.65
N ALA A 177 -23.28 11.26 -0.80
CA ALA A 177 -23.01 11.96 -2.05
C ALA A 177 -21.51 12.00 -2.34
N ARG A 178 -21.15 12.06 -3.64
CA ARG A 178 -19.77 12.21 -4.07
C ARG A 178 -19.29 13.64 -3.80
N ALA A 179 -18.12 13.78 -3.19
CA ALA A 179 -17.48 15.08 -3.04
C ALA A 179 -16.89 15.61 -4.37
N SER A 180 -16.53 14.72 -5.28
CA SER A 180 -15.93 15.05 -6.58
C SER A 180 -16.94 14.97 -7.72
N ALA A 181 -16.81 15.87 -8.69
CA ALA A 181 -17.47 15.74 -9.99
C ALA A 181 -16.65 14.86 -10.96
N GLY A 182 -17.35 14.03 -11.74
CA GLY A 182 -16.76 13.22 -12.81
C GLY A 182 -16.93 11.71 -12.61
N ARG A 183 -16.69 10.97 -13.69
CA ARG A 183 -16.71 9.51 -13.72
C ARG A 183 -15.39 8.99 -14.29
N THR A 184 -14.95 7.85 -13.78
CA THR A 184 -13.75 7.14 -14.27
C THR A 184 -14.18 5.76 -14.73
N GLU A 185 -13.74 5.37 -15.92
CA GLU A 185 -13.91 4.01 -16.43
C GLU A 185 -12.58 3.28 -16.41
N HIS A 186 -12.63 1.99 -16.07
CA HIS A 186 -11.46 1.12 -15.93
C HIS A 186 -11.54 0.00 -16.98
N PHE A 187 -10.45 -0.24 -17.71
CA PHE A 187 -10.34 -1.30 -18.71
C PHE A 187 -9.66 -2.58 -18.19
N PHE A 188 -9.67 -2.74 -16.87
CA PHE A 188 -9.11 -3.89 -16.16
C PHE A 188 -9.97 -4.16 -14.92
N ILE A 189 -9.94 -5.41 -14.44
CA ILE A 189 -10.56 -5.78 -13.16
C ILE A 189 -9.54 -5.54 -12.05
N PRO A 190 -9.77 -4.58 -11.13
CA PRO A 190 -8.86 -4.35 -10.03
C PRO A 190 -8.86 -5.54 -9.06
N SER A 191 -7.72 -5.77 -8.42
CA SER A 191 -7.55 -6.84 -7.44
C SER A 191 -6.42 -6.50 -6.49
N THR A 192 -6.72 -6.39 -5.19
CA THR A 192 -5.72 -6.04 -4.16
C THR A 192 -4.59 -7.06 -4.09
N ASP A 193 -4.87 -8.33 -4.40
CA ASP A 193 -3.90 -9.43 -4.37
C ASP A 193 -2.95 -9.48 -5.59
N LYS A 194 -3.24 -8.74 -6.67
CA LYS A 194 -2.42 -8.75 -7.90
C LYS A 194 -1.31 -7.68 -7.91
N THR A 195 -1.25 -6.84 -6.88
CA THR A 195 -0.18 -5.84 -6.71
C THR A 195 0.60 -6.06 -5.44
N PHE A 196 1.82 -5.52 -5.37
CA PHE A 196 2.72 -5.76 -4.25
C PHE A 196 2.09 -5.47 -2.87
N HIS A 197 1.96 -6.52 -2.07
CA HIS A 197 1.62 -6.51 -0.64
C HIS A 197 2.41 -7.62 0.10
N ARG A 198 2.37 -7.62 1.43
CA ARG A 198 3.07 -8.63 2.27
C ARG A 198 2.09 -9.54 2.98
N GLY A 199 1.08 -10.00 2.25
CA GLY A 199 -0.16 -10.45 2.86
C GLY A 199 -0.98 -9.27 3.37
N SER A 200 -2.23 -9.55 3.72
CA SER A 200 -3.21 -8.53 4.08
C SER A 200 -3.77 -8.78 5.48
N THR A 201 -4.13 -7.70 6.17
CA THR A 201 -4.79 -7.74 7.46
C THR A 201 -5.66 -6.50 7.67
N ASP A 202 -6.75 -6.65 8.40
CA ASP A 202 -7.66 -5.59 8.86
C ASP A 202 -7.40 -5.22 10.34
N TYR A 203 -6.31 -5.73 10.93
CA TYR A 203 -5.91 -5.81 12.34
C TYR A 203 -6.63 -4.97 13.41
N PHE A 204 -6.86 -3.67 13.21
CA PHE A 204 -7.27 -2.79 14.31
C PHE A 204 -8.78 -2.52 14.40
N VAL A 205 -9.48 -2.46 13.27
CA VAL A 205 -10.82 -1.83 13.24
C VAL A 205 -11.87 -2.65 13.98
N ASN A 206 -11.82 -3.98 13.86
CA ASN A 206 -12.79 -4.91 14.46
C ASN A 206 -12.26 -5.52 15.77
N ALA A 207 -11.06 -6.09 15.72
CA ALA A 207 -10.42 -6.72 16.86
C ALA A 207 -8.95 -6.99 16.55
N ARG A 208 -8.09 -6.90 17.58
CA ARG A 208 -6.68 -7.28 17.45
C ARG A 208 -6.56 -8.77 17.11
N LYS A 209 -5.73 -9.08 16.12
CA LYS A 209 -5.42 -10.42 15.59
C LYS A 209 -3.99 -10.81 15.93
N GLY A 210 -3.74 -12.11 16.07
CA GLY A 210 -2.37 -12.63 16.27
C GLY A 210 -1.55 -12.70 14.97
N ASP A 211 -2.19 -13.06 13.85
CA ASP A 211 -1.52 -13.29 12.56
C ASP A 211 -1.40 -12.00 11.72
N ILE A 212 -0.60 -11.07 12.22
CA ILE A 212 -0.36 -9.74 11.64
C ILE A 212 1.04 -9.57 11.04
N GLY A 213 1.90 -10.55 11.26
CA GLY A 213 3.30 -10.54 10.85
C GLY A 213 3.50 -11.08 9.45
N ALA A 214 4.43 -10.49 8.72
CA ALA A 214 5.03 -11.03 7.51
C ALA A 214 6.48 -11.45 7.83
N PHE A 215 6.61 -12.40 8.76
CA PHE A 215 7.88 -12.74 9.42
C PHE A 215 8.81 -13.59 8.57
N ASP A 216 8.26 -14.37 7.64
CA ASP A 216 9.06 -15.24 6.77
C ASP A 216 9.64 -14.50 5.57
N SER A 217 8.94 -13.50 5.02
CA SER A 217 9.48 -12.64 3.95
C SER A 217 8.76 -11.30 3.84
N PRO A 218 9.48 -10.18 3.66
CA PRO A 218 8.91 -8.87 3.36
C PRO A 218 8.72 -8.67 1.86
N LYS A 219 9.02 -9.68 1.03
CA LYS A 219 8.83 -9.68 -0.42
C LYS A 219 7.39 -10.05 -0.76
N PHE A 220 6.93 -9.63 -1.93
CA PHE A 220 5.64 -10.07 -2.46
C PHE A 220 5.80 -11.46 -3.08
N ILE A 221 5.18 -12.45 -2.43
CA ILE A 221 5.15 -13.84 -2.89
C ILE A 221 4.15 -14.02 -4.04
N GLY A 222 3.10 -13.19 -4.09
CA GLY A 222 2.07 -13.30 -5.11
C GLY A 222 1.03 -14.37 -4.80
N LEU A 223 0.26 -14.71 -5.82
CA LEU A 223 -0.83 -15.68 -5.73
C LEU A 223 -0.33 -17.09 -6.06
N PRO A 224 -0.83 -18.14 -5.37
CA PRO A 224 -0.57 -19.52 -5.79
C PRO A 224 -1.19 -19.74 -7.17
N VAL A 225 -0.41 -20.29 -8.10
CA VAL A 225 -0.86 -20.57 -9.48
C VAL A 225 -0.75 -22.03 -9.87
N GLY A 226 -0.08 -22.85 -9.05
CA GLY A 226 0.10 -24.27 -9.33
C GLY A 226 1.30 -24.86 -8.63
N GLU A 227 1.94 -25.83 -9.28
CA GLU A 227 3.09 -26.55 -8.75
C GLU A 227 4.14 -26.85 -9.83
N VAL A 228 5.38 -26.99 -9.38
CA VAL A 228 6.50 -27.44 -10.19
C VAL A 228 6.48 -28.96 -10.27
N VAL A 229 6.26 -29.51 -11.47
CA VAL A 229 6.26 -30.95 -11.72
C VAL A 229 7.70 -31.46 -11.88
N LYS A 230 8.52 -30.72 -12.61
CA LYS A 230 9.92 -31.10 -12.88
C LYS A 230 10.78 -29.86 -13.10
N VAL A 231 12.01 -29.90 -12.58
CA VAL A 231 13.06 -28.93 -12.91
C VAL A 231 14.07 -29.63 -13.81
N ALA A 232 14.22 -29.14 -15.04
CA ALA A 232 15.23 -29.58 -15.99
C ALA A 232 16.49 -28.69 -15.88
N LYS A 233 17.38 -28.79 -16.87
CA LYS A 233 18.62 -27.99 -16.90
C LYS A 233 18.36 -26.50 -17.04
N ASP A 234 17.41 -26.12 -17.89
CA ASP A 234 17.16 -24.73 -18.32
C ASP A 234 15.68 -24.33 -18.29
N HIS A 235 14.78 -25.25 -17.92
CA HIS A 235 13.34 -25.01 -17.84
C HIS A 235 12.69 -25.75 -16.67
N LEU A 236 11.44 -25.37 -16.42
CA LEU A 236 10.54 -26.05 -15.51
C LEU A 236 9.34 -26.58 -16.30
N ASP A 237 8.92 -27.80 -16.00
CA ASP A 237 7.58 -28.27 -16.35
C ASP A 237 6.68 -28.04 -15.13
N VAL A 238 5.57 -27.34 -15.33
CA VAL A 238 4.65 -26.92 -14.27
C VAL A 238 3.21 -27.33 -14.59
N GLU A 239 2.43 -27.55 -13.55
CA GLU A 239 0.98 -27.75 -13.63
C GLU A 239 0.29 -26.61 -12.89
N VAL A 240 -0.66 -25.94 -13.56
CA VAL A 240 -1.22 -24.67 -13.09
C VAL A 240 -2.73 -24.63 -13.16
N THR A 241 -3.33 -23.85 -12.27
CA THR A 241 -4.78 -23.57 -12.24
C THR A 241 -5.15 -22.31 -13.02
N GLU A 242 -4.18 -21.45 -13.31
CA GLU A 242 -4.36 -20.24 -14.10
C GLU A 242 -3.41 -20.23 -15.32
N PRO A 243 -3.84 -19.68 -16.48
CA PRO A 243 -2.97 -19.54 -17.63
C PRO A 243 -1.72 -18.69 -17.32
N LEU A 244 -0.57 -19.17 -17.78
CA LEU A 244 0.69 -18.45 -17.72
C LEU A 244 0.99 -17.73 -19.05
N SER A 245 1.78 -16.66 -18.99
CA SER A 245 2.19 -15.88 -20.15
C SER A 245 3.67 -15.51 -20.12
N ASN A 246 4.24 -15.25 -21.30
CA ASN A 246 5.57 -14.66 -21.40
C ASN A 246 5.62 -13.36 -20.61
N GLY A 247 6.68 -13.17 -19.85
CA GLY A 247 6.85 -12.04 -18.96
C GLY A 247 6.18 -12.20 -17.59
N ASP A 248 5.56 -13.32 -17.23
CA ASP A 248 5.08 -13.50 -15.85
C ASP A 248 6.25 -13.54 -14.85
N GLY A 249 6.02 -13.02 -13.64
CA GLY A 249 6.93 -13.18 -12.50
C GLY A 249 6.48 -14.37 -11.68
N LEU A 250 7.33 -15.39 -11.60
CA LEU A 250 7.06 -16.63 -10.90
C LEU A 250 8.07 -16.84 -9.79
N ASN A 251 7.68 -17.53 -8.73
CA ASN A 251 8.59 -17.87 -7.64
C ASN A 251 8.17 -19.14 -6.90
N VAL A 252 9.15 -19.71 -6.22
CA VAL A 252 8.98 -20.82 -5.28
C VAL A 252 9.60 -20.44 -3.94
N LEU A 253 9.09 -21.02 -2.86
CA LEU A 253 9.66 -20.83 -1.52
C LEU A 253 10.59 -21.99 -1.16
N ILE A 254 11.90 -21.75 -1.01
CA ILE A 254 12.89 -22.78 -0.66
C ILE A 254 13.49 -22.44 0.70
N LYS A 255 13.23 -23.28 1.71
CA LYS A 255 13.69 -23.03 3.10
C LYS A 255 13.40 -21.60 3.59
N ARG A 256 12.25 -21.04 3.19
CA ARG A 256 11.76 -19.67 3.48
C ARG A 256 12.34 -18.54 2.62
N GLU A 257 13.27 -18.84 1.73
CA GLU A 257 13.71 -17.88 0.72
C GLU A 257 12.81 -17.90 -0.50
N VAL A 258 12.41 -16.71 -0.96
CA VAL A 258 11.65 -16.54 -2.19
C VAL A 258 12.63 -16.55 -3.36
N VAL A 259 12.64 -17.65 -4.11
CA VAL A 259 13.44 -17.81 -5.34
C VAL A 259 12.55 -17.49 -6.51
N GLY A 260 12.69 -16.26 -7.03
CA GLY A 260 11.87 -15.74 -8.12
C GLY A 260 12.63 -15.64 -9.44
N PHE A 261 11.88 -15.68 -10.54
CA PHE A 261 12.39 -15.50 -11.90
C PHE A 261 11.31 -14.89 -12.80
N ARG A 262 11.73 -14.34 -13.95
CA ARG A 262 10.81 -13.90 -15.01
C ARG A 262 10.67 -15.03 -16.01
N ALA A 263 9.44 -15.41 -16.34
CA ALA A 263 9.17 -16.37 -17.39
C ALA A 263 9.50 -15.73 -18.75
N ASN A 264 10.65 -16.05 -19.34
CA ASN A 264 11.04 -15.53 -20.64
C ASN A 264 10.22 -16.18 -21.77
N THR A 265 10.05 -17.49 -21.69
CA THR A 265 9.24 -18.26 -22.65
C THR A 265 8.33 -19.21 -21.89
N VAL A 266 7.07 -19.24 -22.27
CA VAL A 266 6.03 -20.11 -21.72
C VAL A 266 5.35 -20.84 -22.87
N GLU A 267 5.46 -22.16 -22.88
CA GLU A 267 4.88 -23.03 -23.89
C GLU A 267 3.82 -23.92 -23.24
N LYS A 268 2.62 -23.95 -23.82
CA LYS A 268 1.54 -24.83 -23.35
C LYS A 268 1.77 -26.24 -23.87
N THR A 269 1.96 -27.21 -22.98
CA THR A 269 2.23 -28.62 -23.31
C THR A 269 1.03 -29.54 -23.06
N GLY A 270 0.00 -29.05 -22.36
CA GLY A 270 -1.25 -29.76 -22.11
C GLY A 270 -2.32 -28.81 -21.57
N GLN A 271 -3.48 -29.34 -21.16
CA GLN A 271 -4.63 -28.51 -20.73
C GLN A 271 -4.26 -27.52 -19.62
N ASN A 272 -3.54 -27.98 -18.60
CA ASN A 272 -3.06 -27.23 -17.44
C ASN A 272 -1.54 -27.32 -17.27
N ARG A 273 -0.82 -27.76 -18.30
CA ARG A 273 0.62 -28.00 -18.25
C ARG A 273 1.38 -27.05 -19.14
N TYR A 274 2.44 -26.50 -18.59
CA TYR A 274 3.30 -25.55 -19.27
C TYR A 274 4.76 -25.93 -19.07
N ARG A 275 5.55 -25.66 -20.11
CA ARG A 275 7.00 -25.56 -20.00
C ARG A 275 7.39 -24.09 -19.90
N VAL A 276 8.19 -23.76 -18.91
CA VAL A 276 8.60 -22.38 -18.61
C VAL A 276 10.12 -22.28 -18.61
N TRP A 277 10.65 -21.40 -19.45
CA TRP A 277 12.06 -21.01 -19.45
C TRP A 277 12.22 -19.69 -18.70
N PRO A 278 12.94 -19.68 -17.56
CA PRO A 278 13.33 -18.46 -16.89
C PRO A 278 14.23 -17.57 -17.77
N ASN A 279 14.19 -16.26 -17.54
CA ASN A 279 15.15 -15.32 -18.12
C ASN A 279 16.59 -15.59 -17.67
N GLU A 280 16.72 -16.03 -16.42
CA GLU A 280 17.93 -16.54 -15.81
C GLU A 280 17.50 -17.69 -14.89
N MET A 281 18.13 -18.85 -15.00
CA MET A 281 17.80 -20.03 -14.18
C MET A 281 18.48 -19.89 -12.81
N PRO A 282 17.73 -19.60 -11.72
CA PRO A 282 18.33 -19.54 -10.40
C PRO A 282 18.82 -20.92 -9.98
N SER A 283 20.08 -21.00 -9.53
CA SER A 283 20.73 -22.27 -9.16
C SER A 283 19.97 -23.04 -8.07
N ASP A 284 19.29 -22.32 -7.19
CA ASP A 284 18.49 -22.90 -6.11
C ASP A 284 17.24 -23.64 -6.61
N LEU A 285 16.74 -23.38 -7.82
CA LEU A 285 15.59 -24.12 -8.37
C LEU A 285 15.89 -25.62 -8.52
N HIS A 286 17.15 -26.02 -8.70
CA HIS A 286 17.52 -27.44 -8.76
C HIS A 286 17.35 -28.17 -7.41
N LYS A 287 17.10 -27.44 -6.31
CA LYS A 287 16.78 -28.01 -4.98
C LYS A 287 15.27 -28.30 -4.83
N VAL A 288 14.45 -27.85 -5.76
CA VAL A 288 12.99 -28.00 -5.74
C VAL A 288 12.62 -29.45 -6.05
N ARG A 289 11.69 -30.00 -5.26
CA ARG A 289 11.15 -31.35 -5.47
C ARG A 289 9.90 -31.29 -6.36
N PRO A 290 9.50 -32.38 -7.02
CA PRO A 290 8.20 -32.46 -7.69
C PRO A 290 7.05 -32.07 -6.75
N HIS A 291 6.00 -31.46 -7.32
CA HIS A 291 4.81 -30.96 -6.63
C HIS A 291 5.08 -29.81 -5.65
N HIS A 292 6.17 -29.07 -5.87
CA HIS A 292 6.48 -27.90 -5.03
C HIS A 292 5.61 -26.70 -5.44
N PRO A 293 5.02 -25.96 -4.48
CA PRO A 293 4.13 -24.84 -4.80
C PRO A 293 4.81 -23.75 -5.63
N LEU A 294 4.09 -23.29 -6.66
CA LEU A 294 4.47 -22.22 -7.56
C LEU A 294 3.54 -21.01 -7.35
N ASN A 295 4.13 -19.83 -7.19
CA ASN A 295 3.40 -18.57 -7.04
C ASN A 295 3.71 -17.63 -8.18
N ARG A 296 2.73 -16.77 -8.54
CA ARG A 296 2.88 -15.67 -9.49
C ARG A 296 2.81 -14.35 -8.76
N ASN A 297 3.93 -13.63 -8.73
CA ASN A 297 4.05 -12.31 -8.12
C ASN A 297 4.07 -11.15 -9.13
N LEU A 298 3.96 -11.46 -10.43
CA LEU A 298 3.68 -10.48 -11.46
C LEU A 298 2.89 -11.14 -12.59
N ASP A 299 1.65 -10.71 -12.78
CA ASP A 299 0.80 -11.09 -13.91
C ASP A 299 1.04 -10.11 -15.05
N HIS A 300 1.77 -10.52 -16.09
CA HIS A 300 2.23 -9.61 -17.14
C HIS A 300 1.08 -9.05 -17.96
N ASN A 301 0.13 -9.90 -18.34
CA ASN A 301 -1.01 -9.49 -19.14
C ASN A 301 -1.91 -8.52 -18.36
N TRP A 302 -2.11 -8.79 -17.07
CA TRP A 302 -2.87 -7.89 -16.20
C TRP A 302 -2.14 -6.55 -16.00
N GLN A 303 -0.81 -6.57 -15.84
CA GLN A 303 -0.01 -5.35 -15.75
C GLN A 303 -0.02 -4.56 -17.06
N GLN A 304 0.01 -5.23 -18.21
CA GLN A 304 -0.17 -4.60 -19.52
C GLN A 304 -1.55 -3.93 -19.63
N ALA A 305 -2.62 -4.56 -19.14
CA ALA A 305 -3.96 -3.98 -19.14
C ALA A 305 -4.03 -2.65 -18.34
N LEU A 306 -3.27 -2.56 -17.24
CA LEU A 306 -3.13 -1.33 -16.45
C LEU A 306 -2.41 -0.18 -17.18
N THR A 307 -1.64 -0.46 -18.22
CA THR A 307 -0.94 0.60 -18.99
C THR A 307 -1.88 1.36 -19.92
N LYS A 308 -3.03 0.78 -20.28
CA LYS A 308 -4.05 1.48 -21.08
C LYS A 308 -4.50 2.74 -20.36
N ASN A 309 -4.63 3.85 -21.10
CA ASN A 309 -5.02 5.13 -20.53
C ASN A 309 -6.46 5.06 -20.02
N LEU A 310 -6.68 5.54 -18.79
CA LEU A 310 -8.01 5.75 -18.25
C LEU A 310 -8.66 6.91 -19.02
N GLN A 311 -9.88 6.72 -19.51
CA GLN A 311 -10.65 7.85 -20.05
C GLN A 311 -11.37 8.55 -18.90
N ARG A 312 -11.25 9.88 -18.86
CA ARG A 312 -12.06 10.75 -18.02
C ARG A 312 -13.13 11.37 -18.91
N THR A 313 -14.38 11.09 -18.62
CA THR A 313 -15.51 11.76 -19.28
C THR A 313 -15.82 13.04 -18.49
N PRO A 314 -15.67 14.24 -19.07
CA PRO A 314 -16.05 15.46 -18.37
C PRO A 314 -17.57 15.44 -18.10
N GLY A 315 -17.96 15.56 -16.83
CA GLY A 315 -19.31 16.02 -16.51
C GLY A 315 -19.45 17.47 -17.00
N GLY A 316 -20.54 17.79 -17.71
CA GLY A 316 -20.76 19.10 -18.30
C GLY A 316 -20.53 20.25 -17.31
N GLY A 317 -19.66 21.20 -17.69
CA GLY A 317 -19.25 22.33 -16.86
C GLY A 317 -17.74 22.58 -16.98
N GLY A 318 -17.32 23.16 -18.11
CA GLY A 318 -15.91 23.39 -18.39
C GLY A 318 -15.29 24.45 -17.47
N TYR A 319 -14.27 24.07 -16.72
CA TYR A 319 -13.27 25.00 -16.18
C TYR A 319 -11.90 24.66 -16.73
N ARG A 320 -11.32 25.62 -17.45
CA ARG A 320 -10.03 25.54 -18.12
C ARG A 320 -8.93 25.81 -17.07
N VAL A 321 -8.25 24.78 -16.58
CA VAL A 321 -7.07 24.96 -15.70
C VAL A 321 -5.93 25.52 -16.56
N ARG A 322 -5.73 26.85 -16.53
CA ARG A 322 -4.52 27.49 -17.06
C ARG A 322 -3.36 27.12 -16.14
N ARG A 323 -2.32 26.53 -16.72
CA ARG A 323 -0.98 26.48 -16.11
C ARG A 323 -0.54 27.93 -15.92
N LEU A 324 -0.47 28.40 -14.67
CA LEU A 324 0.22 29.66 -14.37
C LEU A 324 1.72 29.38 -14.58
N ALA A 325 2.20 29.72 -15.77
CA ALA A 325 3.62 29.91 -16.02
C ALA A 325 4.02 31.18 -15.27
N GLY A 326 4.66 31.03 -14.12
CA GLY A 326 5.42 32.09 -13.48
C GLY A 326 6.81 32.12 -14.09
N THR A 327 7.02 32.96 -15.10
CA THR A 327 8.36 33.38 -15.54
C THR A 327 8.85 34.50 -14.63
N ALA A 328 9.93 34.26 -13.90
CA ALA A 328 10.93 35.26 -13.56
C ALA A 328 12.30 34.56 -13.42
N ASN A 329 13.20 34.91 -14.34
CA ASN A 329 14.67 34.81 -14.27
C ASN A 329 15.19 35.37 -12.91
N SER A 330 16.38 35.09 -12.39
CA SER A 330 17.63 34.48 -12.88
C SER A 330 18.54 34.28 -11.65
N ASP A 331 19.52 33.38 -11.77
CA ASP A 331 20.77 33.32 -11.01
C ASP A 331 20.72 33.15 -9.49
N ALA A 332 20.77 31.88 -9.06
CA ALA A 332 21.77 31.33 -8.12
C ALA A 332 21.22 30.07 -7.46
N ASP A 333 21.51 28.88 -8.02
CA ASP A 333 21.93 27.70 -7.23
C ASP A 333 22.36 26.54 -8.16
N GLN A 334 23.43 26.75 -8.95
CA GLN A 334 24.22 25.62 -9.42
C GLN A 334 25.03 25.08 -8.23
N ARG A 335 24.44 24.19 -7.42
CA ARG A 335 25.11 23.15 -6.61
C ARG A 335 24.08 22.41 -5.75
N ARG A 336 23.57 21.30 -6.26
CA ARG A 336 23.32 20.01 -5.55
C ARG A 336 22.44 19.11 -6.42
N GLY A 337 23.07 18.19 -7.14
CA GLY A 337 22.37 17.09 -7.79
C GLY A 337 21.78 16.15 -6.73
N ARG A 338 20.45 16.12 -6.64
CA ARG A 338 19.66 14.96 -6.19
C ARG A 338 18.32 15.01 -6.92
N GLU A 339 18.13 14.09 -7.85
CA GLU A 339 16.84 13.81 -8.46
C GLU A 339 15.81 13.47 -7.37
N ARG A 340 14.74 14.26 -7.27
CA ARG A 340 13.58 13.95 -6.45
C ARG A 340 12.57 13.22 -7.33
N HIS A 341 12.30 11.95 -7.02
CA HIS A 341 11.15 11.24 -7.57
C HIS A 341 9.84 11.96 -7.21
N PRO A 342 8.87 12.08 -8.13
CA PRO A 342 7.57 12.66 -7.83
C PRO A 342 6.79 11.73 -6.87
N TYR A 343 6.26 12.31 -5.80
CA TYR A 343 5.36 11.65 -4.85
C TYR A 343 3.98 11.45 -5.51
N ALA A 344 3.60 10.19 -5.75
CA ALA A 344 2.23 9.83 -6.10
C ALA A 344 1.46 9.48 -4.81
N GLY A 345 0.84 10.49 -4.19
CA GLY A 345 -0.22 10.28 -3.20
C GLY A 345 -1.57 10.29 -3.90
N GLY A 346 -2.34 9.21 -3.79
CA GLY A 346 -3.73 9.17 -4.23
C GLY A 346 -4.66 9.23 -3.01
N THR A 347 -5.57 10.19 -2.99
CA THR A 347 -6.75 10.20 -2.11
C THR A 347 -7.93 9.77 -2.98
N VAL A 348 -8.79 8.88 -2.48
CA VAL A 348 -9.98 8.36 -3.21
C VAL A 348 -11.26 8.92 -2.63
#